data_AF-A0A7V3I5R9-F1
#
_entry.id   AF-A0A7V3I5R9-F1
#
_cell.length_a   1.000
_cell.length_b   1.000
_cell.length_c   1.000
_cell.angle_alpha   90.00
_cell.angle_beta   90.00
_cell.angle_gamma   90.00
#
_symmetry.space_group_name_H-M   'P 1'
#
loop_
_entity.id
_entity.type
_entity.pdbx_description
1 polymer ?
#
loop_
_entity_poly.entity_id
_entity_poly.type
_entity_poly.pdbx_seq_one_letter_code
_entity_poly.pdbx_strand_id
1 'polypeptide(L)' 'MSKDKIILPLDVDAAEKAVELVALLAGEVGAFKVGLELVNSAGFGVFERIRDAGAGRIFYDCKFHDIPN' A
#
# COMPACT_ATOMS: atom_id res chain seq x y z
N MET A 1 19.70 -5.35 9.04
CA MET A 1 18.78 -5.07 10.18
C MET A 1 17.91 -3.86 9.82
N SER A 2 16.68 -3.83 10.35
CA SER A 2 15.72 -2.70 10.42
C SER A 2 14.66 -2.51 9.33
N LYS A 3 14.86 -2.91 8.06
CA LYS A 3 13.84 -2.65 7.01
C LYS A 3 12.45 -3.18 7.32
N ASP A 4 12.36 -4.34 7.98
CA ASP A 4 11.08 -4.96 8.38
C ASP A 4 10.27 -4.10 9.37
N LYS A 5 10.88 -3.08 9.98
CA LYS A 5 10.22 -2.14 10.90
C LYS A 5 9.69 -0.89 10.21
N ILE A 6 9.97 -0.70 8.92
CA ILE A 6 9.51 0.46 8.14
C ILE A 6 8.24 0.07 7.38
N ILE A 7 7.19 0.86 7.57
CA ILE A 7 5.97 0.81 6.77
C ILE A 7 5.92 2.08 5.94
N LEU A 8 5.98 1.95 4.61
CA LEU A 8 5.97 3.09 3.71
C LEU A 8 4.53 3.45 3.28
N PRO A 9 4.02 4.66 3.56
CA PRO A 9 2.78 5.15 2.96
C PRO A 9 2.87 5.25 1.43
N LEU A 10 1.94 4.63 0.72
CA LEU A 10 1.64 4.92 -0.69
C LEU A 10 0.58 6.02 -0.76
N ASP A 11 0.92 7.21 -0.26
CA ASP A 11 0.05 8.38 -0.25
C ASP A 11 0.11 9.07 -1.64
N VAL A 12 -0.46 8.39 -2.63
CA VAL A 12 -0.57 8.84 -4.03
C VAL A 12 -2.00 8.61 -4.54
N ASP A 13 -2.39 9.37 -5.56
CA ASP A 13 -3.73 9.40 -6.13
C ASP A 13 -3.94 8.44 -7.32
N ALA A 14 -2.91 7.71 -7.76
CA ALA A 14 -2.97 6.84 -8.93
C ALA A 14 -2.24 5.50 -8.70
N ALA A 15 -2.80 4.41 -9.22
CA ALA A 15 -2.21 3.08 -9.09
C ALA A 15 -0.85 2.96 -9.79
N GLU A 16 -0.63 3.66 -10.91
CA GLU A 16 0.63 3.67 -11.64
C GLU A 16 1.77 4.20 -10.74
N LYS A 17 1.54 5.34 -10.08
CA LYS A 17 2.50 5.92 -9.11
C LYS A 17 2.76 4.98 -7.95
N ALA A 18 1.71 4.30 -7.46
CA ALA A 18 1.84 3.34 -6.36
C ALA A 18 2.70 2.13 -6.78
N VAL A 19 2.49 1.61 -7.99
CA VAL A 19 3.27 0.50 -8.58
C VAL A 19 4.73 0.91 -8.76
N GLU A 20 5.01 2.11 -9.28
CA GLU A 20 6.37 2.63 -9.45
C GLU A 20 7.13 2.72 -8.11
N LEU A 21 6.48 3.27 -7.07
CA LEU A 21 7.07 3.36 -5.73
C LEU A 21 7.36 1.99 -5.13
N VAL A 22 6.46 1.03 -5.33
CA VAL A 22 6.64 -0.33 -4.82
C VAL A 22 7.77 -1.04 -5.54
N ALA A 23 7.82 -0.98 -6.88
CA ALA A 23 8.89 -1.57 -7.66
C ALA A 23 10.27 -1.01 -7.26
N LEU A 24 10.33 0.28 -6.90
CA LEU A 24 11.54 0.94 -6.45
C LEU A 24 11.98 0.52 -5.03
N LEU A 25 11.04 0.22 -4.13
CA LEU A 25 11.31 0.14 -2.68
C LEU A 25 10.96 -1.21 -2.03
N ALA A 26 10.46 -2.20 -2.78
CA ALA A 26 10.04 -3.51 -2.26
C ALA A 26 11.15 -4.26 -1.48
N GLY A 27 12.42 -3.97 -1.76
CA GLY A 27 13.57 -4.53 -1.03
C GLY A 27 13.99 -3.73 0.20
N GLU A 28 13.51 -2.50 0.37
CA GLU A 28 14.03 -1.51 1.33
C GLU A 28 13.10 -1.29 2.54
N VAL A 29 11.84 -1.71 2.45
CA VAL A 29 10.83 -1.56 3.51
C VAL A 29 10.12 -2.88 3.83
N GLY A 30 9.56 -2.97 5.03
CA GLY A 30 8.89 -4.18 5.52
C GLY A 30 7.44 -4.29 5.06
N ALA A 31 6.78 -3.17 4.76
CA ALA A 31 5.42 -3.15 4.25
C ALA A 31 5.11 -1.84 3.53
N PHE A 32 4.07 -1.86 2.71
CA PHE A 32 3.46 -0.67 2.13
C PHE A 32 2.09 -0.42 2.76
N LYS A 33 1.83 0.81 3.19
CA LYS A 33 0.54 1.24 3.71
C LYS A 33 -0.29 1.83 2.58
N VAL A 34 -1.46 1.27 2.34
CA VAL A 34 -2.45 1.79 1.38
C VAL A 34 -3.55 2.47 2.18
N GLY A 35 -3.82 3.74 1.89
CA GLY A 35 -4.90 4.51 2.50
C GLY A 35 -6.17 4.55 1.64
N LEU A 36 -7.22 5.17 2.18
CA LEU A 36 -8.50 5.34 1.48
C LEU A 36 -8.40 6.17 0.19
N GLU A 37 -7.50 7.15 0.13
CA GLU A 37 -7.33 8.01 -1.07
C GLU A 37 -7.02 7.16 -2.32
N LEU A 38 -5.97 6.34 -2.24
CA LEU A 38 -5.55 5.47 -3.34
C LEU A 38 -6.62 4.42 -3.69
N VAL A 39 -7.31 3.85 -2.68
CA VAL A 39 -8.38 2.87 -2.94
C VAL A 39 -9.59 3.52 -3.59
N ASN A 40 -9.97 4.72 -3.18
CA ASN A 40 -11.11 5.44 -3.76
C ASN A 40 -10.82 5.90 -5.20
N SER A 41 -9.57 6.27 -5.52
CA SER A 41 -9.21 6.72 -6.86
C SER A 41 -8.93 5.57 -7.83
N ALA A 42 -8.25 4.51 -7.38
CA ALA A 42 -7.81 3.41 -8.23
C ALA A 42 -8.62 2.12 -8.09
N GLY A 43 -9.52 2.05 -7.11
CA GLY A 43 -10.27 0.84 -6.76
C GLY A 43 -9.42 -0.22 -6.04
N PHE A 44 -10.10 -1.27 -5.57
CA PHE A 44 -9.45 -2.39 -4.86
C PHE A 44 -8.47 -3.19 -5.72
N GLY A 45 -8.51 -3.06 -7.06
CA GLY A 45 -7.54 -3.71 -7.95
C GLY A 45 -6.09 -3.27 -7.70
N VAL A 46 -5.87 -2.11 -7.06
CA VAL A 46 -4.53 -1.63 -6.70
C VAL A 46 -3.75 -2.63 -5.81
N PHE A 47 -4.44 -3.40 -4.97
CA PHE A 47 -3.82 -4.38 -4.07
C PHE A 47 -3.16 -5.55 -4.81
N GLU A 48 -3.69 -5.96 -5.95
CA GLU A 48 -3.06 -6.97 -6.81
C GLU A 48 -1.88 -6.35 -7.54
N ARG A 49 -2.09 -5.17 -8.16
CA ARG A 49 -1.05 -4.47 -8.92
C ARG A 49 0.22 -4.21 -8.12
N ILE A 50 0.11 -3.73 -6.87
CA ILE A 50 1.29 -3.48 -6.04
C ILE A 50 1.94 -4.76 -5.53
N ARG A 51 1.18 -5.85 -5.40
CA ARG A 51 1.75 -7.16 -5.03
C ARG A 51 2.58 -7.73 -6.17
N ASP A 52 2.08 -7.61 -7.40
CA ASP A 52 2.81 -7.99 -8.61
C ASP A 52 4.07 -7.12 -8.80
N ALA A 53 4.04 -5.87 -8.35
CA ALA A 53 5.18 -4.96 -8.32
C ALA A 53 6.23 -5.28 -7.23
N GLY A 54 5.94 -6.21 -6.31
CA GLY A 54 6.89 -6.70 -5.31
C GLY A 54 6.53 -6.41 -3.85
N ALA A 55 5.35 -5.83 -3.56
CA ALA A 55 4.93 -5.60 -2.17
C ALA A 55 4.76 -6.93 -1.42
N GLY A 56 5.73 -7.30 -0.57
CA GLY A 56 5.68 -8.51 0.24
C GLY A 56 4.67 -8.47 1.38
N ARG A 57 4.36 -7.27 1.90
CA ARG A 57 3.33 -7.04 2.92
C ARG A 57 2.61 -5.72 2.64
N ILE A 58 1.28 -5.76 2.74
CA ILE A 58 0.42 -4.60 2.57
C ILE A 58 -0.34 -4.36 3.87
N PHE A 59 -0.31 -3.12 4.36
CA PHE A 59 -1.13 -2.65 5.47
C PHE A 59 -2.25 -1.77 4.91
N TYR A 60 -3.49 -2.25 4.96
CA TYR A 60 -4.64 -1.45 4.52
C TYR A 60 -5.14 -0.57 5.67
N ASP A 61 -4.81 0.72 5.60
CA ASP A 61 -5.13 1.74 6.60
C ASP A 61 -6.49 2.39 6.30
N CYS A 62 -7.54 1.58 6.48
CA CYS A 62 -8.94 1.97 6.22
C CYS A 62 -9.51 2.91 7.29
N LYS A 63 -8.90 2.90 8.49
CA LYS A 63 -9.43 3.55 9.70
C LYS A 63 -10.91 3.24 9.94
N PHE A 64 -11.29 1.95 9.89
CA PHE A 64 -12.66 1.55 10.18
C PHE A 64 -13.07 2.03 11.58
N HIS A 65 -14.19 2.73 11.63
CA HIS A 65 -14.73 3.32 12.84
C HIS A 65 -16.25 3.27 12.80
N ASP A 66 -16.77 2.04 12.76
CA ASP A 66 -18.20 1.73 12.68
C ASP A 66 -18.65 0.94 13.91
N ILE A 67 -19.96 0.94 14.19
CA ILE A 67 -20.55 0.16 15.27
C ILE A 67 -20.62 -1.33 14.91
N PRO A 68 -20.71 -2.24 15.89
CA PRO A 68 -21.02 -3.64 15.63
C PRO A 68 -22.40 -3.80 14.95
N ASN A 69 -22.51 -4.84 14.11
CA ASN A 69 -23.80 -5.29 13.55
C ASN A 69 -24.73 -5.86 14.63
#